data_AF-A0A7V7CX60-F1
#
_entry.id   AF-A0A7V7CX60-F1
#
_cell.length_a   1.000
_cell.length_b   1.000
_cell.length_c   1.000
_cell.angle_alpha   90.00
_cell.angle_beta   90.00
_cell.angle_gamma   90.00
#
_symmetry.space_group_name_H-M   'P 1'
#
loop_
_entity.id
_entity.type
_entity.pdbx_description
1 polymer ?
#
loop_
_entity_poly.entity_id
_entity_poly.type
_entity_poly.pdbx_seq_one_letter_code
_entity_poly.pdbx_strand_id
1 'polypeptide(L)'
;ETRHAAQMQAALDRIGFSLQAVARGYISVPRVLISSLPPDIEQLDAMDGRKTLFLRLMLPVVLYVNEQIGIERQALLDVRKKLASGQTLSADEVQQILTLADRYDQPDADLDALLVKVDLVPPSLALAQAIEESGWGTSRIARSSNALFGQFSQDAQGGWDYRNFATLTDAVTSYAHNLNTHRAYRELRQMRASMRRRQGEIEAWDLAATLKGYSERGSEYVETVRSIMRDNRLEDFDAARLNHLRAATIVAQAD
;
A
#
# COMPACT_ATOMS: atom_id res chain seq x y z
N GLU A 1 16.53 -14.17 5.50
CA GLU A 1 15.84 -13.89 4.22
C GLU A 1 16.57 -14.62 3.10
N THR A 2 15.93 -15.56 2.40
CA THR A 2 16.49 -16.04 1.12
C THR A 2 16.31 -14.93 0.08
N ARG A 3 17.28 -14.76 -0.82
CA ARG A 3 17.20 -13.78 -1.93
C ARG A 3 16.77 -14.41 -3.26
N HIS A 4 16.47 -15.71 -3.28
CA HIS A 4 16.13 -16.42 -4.51
C HIS A 4 14.63 -16.61 -4.65
N ALA A 5 14.09 -16.26 -5.82
CA ALA A 5 12.66 -16.28 -6.11
C ALA A 5 12.03 -17.66 -5.89
N ALA A 6 12.67 -18.74 -6.38
CA ALA A 6 12.15 -20.10 -6.23
C ALA A 6 12.12 -20.57 -4.76
N GLN A 7 13.13 -20.19 -3.97
CA GLN A 7 13.18 -20.52 -2.54
C GLN A 7 12.14 -19.73 -1.74
N MET A 8 11.94 -18.45 -2.08
CA MET A 8 10.85 -17.65 -1.51
C MET A 8 9.49 -18.27 -1.82
N GLN A 9 9.25 -18.68 -3.06
CA GLN A 9 8.01 -19.33 -3.46
C GLN A 9 7.76 -20.60 -2.64
N ALA A 10 8.76 -21.48 -2.53
CA ALA A 10 8.68 -22.70 -1.73
C ALA A 10 8.44 -22.41 -0.24
N ALA A 11 9.02 -21.34 0.32
CA ALA A 11 8.78 -20.94 1.70
C ALA A 11 7.34 -20.44 1.92
N LEU A 12 6.81 -19.65 0.98
CA LEU A 12 5.42 -19.15 1.01
C LEU A 12 4.41 -20.31 0.86
N ASP A 13 4.73 -21.30 0.02
CA ASP A 13 3.91 -22.51 -0.11
C ASP A 13 3.92 -23.35 1.18
N ARG A 14 5.08 -23.48 1.84
CA ARG A 14 5.21 -24.22 3.11
C ARG A 14 4.37 -23.63 4.24
N ILE A 15 4.20 -22.31 4.27
CA ILE A 15 3.31 -21.64 5.24
C ILE A 15 1.84 -21.58 4.78
N GLY A 16 1.51 -22.23 3.66
CA GLY A 16 0.15 -22.32 3.14
C GLY A 16 -0.40 -21.01 2.58
N PHE A 17 0.46 -20.07 2.16
CA PHE A 17 0.00 -18.79 1.64
C PHE A 17 -0.60 -18.92 0.23
N SER A 18 -1.87 -19.26 0.12
CA SER A 18 -2.59 -19.31 -1.16
C SER A 18 -3.36 -18.03 -1.46
N LEU A 19 -3.05 -17.34 -2.56
CA LEU A 19 -3.81 -16.16 -3.00
C LEU A 19 -5.27 -16.50 -3.30
N GLN A 20 -5.54 -17.69 -3.86
CA GLN A 20 -6.91 -18.14 -4.09
C GLN A 20 -7.68 -18.35 -2.78
N ALA A 21 -7.02 -18.88 -1.74
CA ALA A 21 -7.65 -19.04 -0.44
C ALA A 21 -7.90 -17.68 0.23
N VAL A 22 -7.00 -16.71 0.08
CA VAL A 22 -7.20 -15.32 0.54
C VAL A 22 -8.38 -14.67 -0.20
N ALA A 23 -8.41 -14.75 -1.52
CA ALA A 23 -9.48 -14.19 -2.37
C ALA A 23 -10.87 -14.75 -2.03
N ARG A 24 -10.93 -16.01 -1.58
CA ARG A 24 -12.18 -16.66 -1.12
C ARG A 24 -12.48 -16.41 0.37
N GLY A 25 -11.63 -15.68 1.09
CA GLY A 25 -11.76 -15.43 2.52
C GLY A 25 -11.49 -16.65 3.41
N TYR A 26 -10.90 -17.72 2.89
CA TYR A 26 -10.62 -18.95 3.66
C TYR A 26 -9.44 -18.80 4.62
N ILE A 27 -8.47 -17.94 4.27
CA ILE A 27 -7.33 -17.63 5.13
C ILE A 27 -7.08 -16.12 5.16
N SER A 28 -6.57 -15.62 6.29
CA SER A 28 -5.96 -14.29 6.35
C SER A 28 -4.58 -14.29 5.68
N VAL A 29 -4.11 -13.11 5.27
CA VAL A 29 -2.80 -12.94 4.64
C VAL A 29 -1.70 -13.11 5.70
N PRO A 30 -0.72 -14.02 5.50
CA PRO A 30 0.40 -14.14 6.41
C PRO A 30 1.23 -12.85 6.49
N ARG A 31 1.61 -12.43 7.70
CA ARG A 31 2.47 -11.26 7.95
C ARG A 31 3.93 -11.55 7.62
N VAL A 32 4.20 -11.76 6.34
CA VAL A 32 5.55 -11.92 5.77
C VAL A 32 5.94 -10.61 5.11
N LEU A 33 6.66 -9.78 5.85
CA LEU A 33 7.20 -8.52 5.35
C LEU A 33 8.64 -8.77 4.91
N ILE A 34 8.90 -8.59 3.62
CA ILE A 34 10.24 -8.71 3.06
C ILE A 34 10.84 -7.33 2.79
N SER A 35 12.16 -7.22 2.92
CA SER A 35 12.86 -5.96 2.70
C SER A 35 12.90 -5.56 1.22
N SER A 36 13.07 -6.50 0.28
CA SER A 36 13.15 -6.21 -1.16
C SER A 36 12.75 -7.41 -2.01
N LEU A 37 12.29 -7.15 -3.24
CA LEU A 37 11.98 -8.22 -4.20
C LEU A 37 13.23 -9.06 -4.53
N PRO A 38 13.08 -10.38 -4.79
CA PRO A 38 14.21 -11.20 -5.15
C PRO A 38 14.85 -10.72 -6.47
N PRO A 39 16.18 -10.50 -6.53
CA PRO A 39 16.86 -9.99 -7.72
C PRO A 39 16.67 -10.85 -8.98
N ASP A 40 16.41 -12.15 -8.80
CA ASP A 40 16.20 -13.15 -9.84
C ASP A 40 14.70 -13.41 -10.14
N ILE A 41 13.78 -12.56 -9.67
CA ILE A 41 12.32 -12.74 -9.93
C ILE A 41 11.98 -12.84 -11.43
N GLU A 42 12.76 -12.18 -12.28
CA GLU A 42 12.60 -12.21 -13.74
C GLU A 42 12.98 -13.56 -14.36
N GLN A 43 13.80 -14.34 -13.66
CA GLN A 43 14.27 -15.68 -14.07
C GLN A 43 13.26 -16.77 -13.72
N LEU A 44 12.13 -16.45 -13.10
CA LEU A 44 11.01 -17.38 -13.01
C LEU A 44 10.41 -17.58 -14.41
N ASP A 45 10.66 -18.76 -14.96
CA ASP A 45 10.28 -19.19 -16.32
C ASP A 45 8.76 -19.15 -16.55
N ALA A 46 7.97 -19.45 -15.52
CA ALA A 46 6.52 -19.42 -15.60
C ALA A 46 6.00 -18.00 -15.28
N MET A 47 5.36 -17.36 -16.27
CA MET A 47 4.68 -16.06 -16.08
C MET A 47 3.73 -16.10 -14.88
N ASP A 48 2.98 -17.18 -14.70
CA ASP A 48 2.04 -17.35 -13.59
C ASP A 48 2.75 -17.46 -12.23
N GLY A 49 3.92 -18.11 -12.18
CA GLY A 49 4.75 -18.20 -10.98
C GLY A 49 5.26 -16.84 -10.53
N ARG A 50 5.72 -16.02 -11.49
CA ARG A 50 6.18 -14.65 -11.24
C ARG A 50 5.06 -13.75 -10.71
N LYS A 51 3.91 -13.74 -11.38
CA LYS A 51 2.73 -12.97 -10.96
C LYS A 51 2.30 -13.35 -9.55
N THR A 52 2.23 -14.65 -9.28
CA THR A 52 1.86 -15.19 -7.96
C THR A 52 2.85 -14.77 -6.88
N LEU A 53 4.16 -14.91 -7.14
CA LEU A 53 5.18 -14.51 -6.18
C LEU A 53 5.11 -13.00 -5.92
N PHE A 54 5.05 -12.17 -6.96
CA PHE A 54 4.95 -10.72 -6.82
C PHE A 54 3.78 -10.31 -5.93
N LEU A 55 2.58 -10.84 -6.19
CA LEU A 55 1.38 -10.54 -5.39
C LEU A 55 1.52 -11.04 -3.95
N ARG A 56 2.08 -12.24 -3.72
CA ARG A 56 2.33 -12.75 -2.35
C ARG A 56 3.35 -11.91 -1.59
N LEU A 57 4.29 -11.26 -2.27
CA LEU A 57 5.27 -10.39 -1.62
C LEU A 57 4.72 -8.99 -1.34
N MET A 58 3.90 -8.44 -2.24
CA MET A 58 3.38 -7.08 -2.13
C MET A 58 2.12 -6.98 -1.26
N LEU A 59 1.20 -7.94 -1.34
CA LEU A 59 -0.07 -7.88 -0.61
C LEU A 59 0.11 -7.72 0.92
N PRO A 60 1.00 -8.49 1.60
CA PRO A 60 1.23 -8.30 3.02
C PRO A 60 1.77 -6.90 3.38
N VAL A 61 2.64 -6.34 2.53
CA VAL A 61 3.24 -5.01 2.75
C VAL A 61 2.19 -3.92 2.59
N VAL A 62 1.33 -4.01 1.57
CA VAL A 62 0.21 -3.08 1.37
C VAL A 62 -0.77 -3.12 2.55
N LEU A 63 -1.15 -4.33 2.98
CA LEU A 63 -2.03 -4.48 4.14
C LEU A 63 -1.40 -3.96 5.42
N TYR A 64 -0.09 -4.15 5.61
CA TYR A 64 0.63 -3.64 6.78
C TYR A 64 0.58 -2.11 6.85
N VAL A 65 0.88 -1.43 5.75
CA VAL A 65 0.82 0.04 5.68
C VAL A 65 -0.61 0.54 5.89
N ASN A 66 -1.61 -0.14 5.31
CA ASN A 66 -3.02 0.19 5.54
C ASN A 66 -3.45 -0.02 6.99
N GLU A 67 -2.95 -1.04 7.69
CA GLU A 67 -3.19 -1.21 9.14
C GLU A 67 -2.62 -0.04 9.94
N GLN A 68 -1.40 0.43 9.62
CA GLN A 68 -0.81 1.60 10.30
C GLN A 68 -1.65 2.86 10.07
N ILE A 69 -2.04 3.14 8.83
CA ILE A 69 -2.93 4.27 8.51
C ILE A 69 -4.29 4.12 9.21
N GLY A 70 -4.80 2.90 9.31
CA GLY A 70 -6.04 2.60 10.03
C GLY A 70 -5.95 2.93 11.53
N ILE A 71 -4.83 2.63 12.17
CA ILE A 71 -4.57 2.99 13.58
C ILE A 71 -4.55 4.52 13.74
N GLU A 72 -3.83 5.23 12.87
CA GLU A 72 -3.79 6.70 12.87
C GLU A 72 -5.18 7.30 12.69
N ARG A 73 -5.94 6.78 11.72
CA ARG A 73 -7.32 7.22 11.44
C ARG A 73 -8.23 6.98 12.64
N GLN A 74 -8.11 5.83 13.31
CA GLN A 74 -8.93 5.52 14.47
C GLN A 74 -8.66 6.49 15.62
N ALA A 75 -7.38 6.85 15.87
CA ALA A 75 -7.04 7.85 16.87
C ALA A 75 -7.69 9.21 16.58
N LEU A 76 -7.72 9.66 15.31
CA LEU A 76 -8.41 10.89 14.91
C LEU A 76 -9.93 10.80 15.14
N LEU A 77 -10.55 9.65 14.86
CA LEU A 77 -11.97 9.43 15.10
C LEU A 77 -12.31 9.46 16.60
N ASP A 78 -11.47 8.85 17.43
CA ASP A 78 -11.64 8.82 18.88
C ASP A 78 -11.53 10.23 19.47
N VAL A 79 -10.53 11.00 19.05
CA VAL A 79 -10.38 12.43 19.37
C VAL A 79 -11.63 13.21 18.96
N ARG A 80 -12.12 13.01 17.73
CA ARG A 80 -13.31 13.72 17.24
C ARG A 80 -14.54 13.42 18.09
N LYS A 81 -14.74 12.15 18.46
CA LYS A 81 -15.82 11.71 19.33
C LYS A 81 -15.71 12.34 20.73
N LYS A 82 -14.49 12.39 21.27
CA LYS A 82 -14.20 12.99 22.58
C LYS A 82 -14.53 14.48 22.60
N LEU A 83 -14.04 15.24 21.62
CA LEU A 83 -14.35 16.66 21.48
C LEU A 83 -15.84 16.93 21.29
N ALA A 84 -16.53 16.13 20.46
CA ALA A 84 -17.98 16.24 20.25
C ALA A 84 -18.80 16.00 21.53
N SER A 85 -18.25 15.25 22.50
CA SER A 85 -18.85 15.03 23.82
C SER A 85 -18.47 16.08 24.87
N GLY A 86 -17.75 17.14 24.49
CA GLY A 86 -17.30 18.21 25.39
C GLY A 86 -16.13 17.84 26.30
N GLN A 87 -15.48 16.70 26.06
CA GLN A 87 -14.29 16.27 26.80
C GLN A 87 -13.04 16.98 26.30
N THR A 88 -12.08 17.21 27.20
CA THR A 88 -10.77 17.77 26.87
C THR A 88 -9.78 16.68 26.45
N LEU A 89 -8.83 17.05 25.58
CA LEU A 89 -7.76 16.15 25.15
C LEU A 89 -6.64 16.08 26.19
N SER A 90 -5.99 14.92 26.31
CA SER A 90 -4.75 14.77 27.06
C SER A 90 -3.58 15.41 26.29
N ALA A 91 -2.47 15.69 26.97
CA ALA A 91 -1.26 16.19 26.32
C ALA A 91 -0.74 15.21 25.24
N ASP A 92 -0.84 13.90 25.50
CA ASP A 92 -0.43 12.86 24.55
C ASP A 92 -1.32 12.84 23.30
N GLU A 93 -2.64 12.98 23.46
CA GLU A 93 -3.58 13.06 22.33
C GLU A 93 -3.30 14.31 21.48
N VAL A 94 -3.05 15.47 22.13
CA VAL A 94 -2.68 16.71 21.42
C VAL A 94 -1.39 16.51 20.64
N GLN A 95 -0.35 15.96 21.27
CA GLN A 95 0.94 15.72 20.61
C GLN A 95 0.80 14.74 19.44
N GLN A 96 0.01 13.68 19.61
CA GLN A 96 -0.25 12.72 18.54
C GLN A 96 -0.94 13.38 17.34
N ILE A 97 -1.95 14.23 17.56
CA ILE A 97 -2.63 14.97 16.48
C ILE A 97 -1.66 15.93 15.80
N LEU A 98 -0.83 16.66 16.54
CA LEU A 98 0.16 17.58 15.96
C LEU A 98 1.19 16.83 15.11
N THR A 99 1.62 15.63 15.54
CA THR A 99 2.51 14.79 14.72
C THR A 99 1.82 14.29 13.45
N LEU A 100 0.53 13.95 13.49
CA LEU A 100 -0.24 13.59 12.29
C LEU A 100 -0.49 14.80 11.39
N ALA A 101 -0.75 15.96 11.98
CA ALA A 101 -0.92 17.24 11.29
C ALA A 101 0.33 17.59 10.48
N ASP A 102 1.50 17.54 11.10
CA ASP A 102 2.79 17.73 10.43
C ASP A 102 3.01 16.68 9.34
N ARG A 103 2.87 15.39 9.68
CA ARG A 103 3.07 14.28 8.73
C ARG A 103 2.16 14.39 7.51
N TYR A 104 0.93 14.86 7.64
CA TYR A 104 -0.04 14.93 6.53
C TYR A 104 -0.19 16.34 5.95
N ASP A 105 0.78 17.23 6.14
CA ASP A 105 0.80 18.61 5.61
C ASP A 105 -0.48 19.39 5.97
N GLN A 106 -0.91 19.33 7.23
CA GLN A 106 -2.11 19.99 7.75
C GLN A 106 -1.77 20.90 8.96
N PRO A 107 -1.12 22.07 8.74
CA PRO A 107 -0.53 22.88 9.80
C PRO A 107 -1.53 23.35 10.88
N ASP A 108 -2.80 23.56 10.51
CA ASP A 108 -3.85 24.00 11.44
C ASP A 108 -4.37 22.86 12.35
N ALA A 109 -3.86 21.64 12.16
CA ALA A 109 -4.33 20.44 12.85
C ALA A 109 -5.86 20.22 12.75
N ASP A 110 -6.47 20.71 11.68
CA ASP A 110 -7.89 20.53 11.39
C ASP A 110 -8.22 19.03 11.28
N LEU A 111 -9.04 18.57 12.23
CA LEU A 111 -9.36 17.16 12.40
C LEU A 111 -10.18 16.59 11.25
N ASP A 112 -11.11 17.36 10.68
CA ASP A 112 -11.91 16.89 9.55
C ASP A 112 -11.08 16.89 8.25
N ALA A 113 -10.18 17.86 8.07
CA ALA A 113 -9.21 17.85 6.99
C ALA A 113 -8.25 16.65 7.09
N LEU A 114 -7.78 16.33 8.31
CA LEU A 114 -6.98 15.12 8.57
C LEU A 114 -7.76 13.85 8.25
N LEU A 115 -9.04 13.75 8.64
CA LEU A 115 -9.87 12.60 8.32
C LEU A 115 -10.19 12.45 6.82
N VAL A 116 -9.96 13.46 5.99
CA VAL A 116 -9.98 13.31 4.52
C VAL A 116 -8.65 12.73 4.00
N LYS A 117 -7.53 13.06 4.64
CA LYS A 117 -6.18 12.64 4.24
C LYS A 117 -5.79 11.24 4.76
N VAL A 118 -5.97 11.00 6.05
CA VAL A 118 -5.52 9.79 6.76
C VAL A 118 -6.50 8.64 6.54
N ASP A 119 -6.38 7.96 5.41
CA ASP A 119 -7.19 6.78 5.10
C ASP A 119 -6.44 5.84 4.15
N LEU A 120 -6.85 4.58 4.14
CA LEU A 120 -6.19 3.50 3.43
C LEU A 120 -6.21 3.69 1.91
N VAL A 121 -5.28 3.02 1.22
CA VAL A 121 -5.32 2.83 -0.23
C VAL A 121 -5.79 1.40 -0.50
N PRO A 122 -6.88 1.15 -1.25
CA PRO A 122 -7.36 -0.21 -1.48
C PRO A 122 -6.24 -1.14 -2.01
N PRO A 123 -6.10 -2.36 -1.46
CA PRO A 123 -5.12 -3.33 -1.93
C PRO A 123 -5.10 -3.52 -3.43
N SER A 124 -6.27 -3.62 -4.07
CA SER A 124 -6.39 -3.81 -5.51
C SER A 124 -5.76 -2.67 -6.31
N LEU A 125 -6.02 -1.42 -5.90
CA LEU A 125 -5.46 -0.23 -6.52
C LEU A 125 -3.95 -0.16 -6.36
N ALA A 126 -3.44 -0.36 -5.13
CA ALA A 126 -2.01 -0.34 -4.85
C ALA A 126 -1.26 -1.45 -5.61
N LEU A 127 -1.80 -2.66 -5.65
CA LEU A 127 -1.21 -3.78 -6.40
C LEU A 127 -1.21 -3.52 -7.91
N ALA A 128 -2.29 -2.96 -8.46
CA ALA A 128 -2.36 -2.64 -9.88
C ALA A 128 -1.33 -1.59 -10.30
N GLN A 129 -1.18 -0.52 -9.50
CA GLN A 129 -0.15 0.48 -9.75
C GLN A 129 1.26 -0.12 -9.59
N ALA A 130 1.50 -0.92 -8.55
CA ALA A 130 2.79 -1.60 -8.39
C ALA A 130 3.11 -2.51 -9.60
N ILE A 131 2.12 -3.19 -10.17
CA ILE A 131 2.29 -4.02 -11.37
C ILE A 131 2.67 -3.17 -12.58
N GLU A 132 1.93 -2.10 -12.85
CA GLU A 132 2.16 -1.21 -13.99
C GLU A 132 3.55 -0.57 -13.92
N GLU A 133 3.87 0.05 -12.78
CA GLU A 133 5.10 0.85 -12.62
C GLU A 133 6.37 0.00 -12.54
N SER A 134 6.25 -1.27 -12.10
CA SER A 134 7.41 -2.16 -11.93
C SER A 134 7.52 -3.28 -12.96
N GLY A 135 6.50 -3.46 -13.81
CA GLY A 135 6.37 -4.60 -14.70
C GLY A 135 6.38 -5.93 -13.94
N TRP A 136 5.54 -6.07 -12.91
CA TRP A 136 5.57 -7.25 -12.00
C TRP A 136 6.90 -7.45 -11.26
N GLY A 137 7.61 -6.36 -10.97
CA GLY A 137 8.90 -6.39 -10.28
C GLY A 137 10.10 -6.70 -11.17
N THR A 138 9.92 -6.84 -12.49
CA THR A 138 11.03 -7.08 -13.43
C THR A 138 11.81 -5.82 -13.79
N SER A 139 11.35 -4.64 -13.39
CA SER A 139 12.17 -3.43 -13.48
C SER A 139 13.41 -3.54 -12.60
N ARG A 140 14.59 -3.27 -13.18
CA ARG A 140 15.86 -3.25 -12.43
C ARG A 140 15.80 -2.25 -11.28
N ILE A 141 15.20 -1.08 -11.50
CA ILE A 141 15.10 0.00 -10.51
C ILE A 141 14.17 -0.42 -9.37
N ALA A 142 13.07 -1.10 -9.69
CA ALA A 142 12.17 -1.67 -8.69
C ALA A 142 12.90 -2.67 -7.77
N ARG A 143 13.83 -3.47 -8.30
CA ARG A 143 14.62 -4.44 -7.49
C ARG A 143 15.79 -3.80 -6.74
N SER A 144 16.52 -2.90 -7.38
CA SER A 144 17.74 -2.31 -6.78
C SER A 144 17.44 -1.21 -5.77
N SER A 145 16.29 -0.56 -5.89
CA SER A 145 15.96 0.66 -5.14
C SER A 145 14.57 0.62 -4.52
N ASN A 146 13.87 -0.53 -4.59
CA ASN A 146 12.50 -0.71 -4.12
C ASN A 146 11.51 0.33 -4.70
N ALA A 147 11.83 0.93 -5.85
CA ALA A 147 11.04 1.98 -6.49
C ALA A 147 9.90 1.37 -7.34
N LEU A 148 8.89 0.84 -6.66
CA LEU A 148 7.80 0.07 -7.28
C LEU A 148 6.64 0.91 -7.81
N PHE A 149 6.65 2.22 -7.55
CA PHE A 149 5.49 3.11 -7.76
C PHE A 149 5.83 4.34 -8.61
N GLY A 150 6.96 4.35 -9.32
CA GLY A 150 7.33 5.49 -10.18
C GLY A 150 7.63 6.79 -9.40
N GLN A 151 8.07 6.69 -8.15
CA GLN A 151 8.34 7.86 -7.31
C GLN A 151 9.72 8.46 -7.62
N PHE A 152 9.77 9.76 -7.88
CA PHE A 152 11.02 10.50 -8.13
C PHE A 152 11.62 11.09 -6.85
N SER A 153 12.93 11.24 -6.85
CA SER A 153 13.68 11.95 -5.81
C SER A 153 13.40 13.45 -5.86
N GLN A 154 13.31 14.10 -4.70
CA GLN A 154 13.11 15.54 -4.63
C GLN A 154 14.37 16.33 -5.06
N ASP A 155 15.55 15.71 -4.94
CA ASP A 155 16.85 16.33 -5.23
C ASP A 155 17.31 16.14 -6.68
N ALA A 156 16.41 15.69 -7.56
CA ALA A 156 16.75 15.38 -8.94
C ALA A 156 17.05 16.67 -9.72
N GLN A 157 18.33 17.06 -9.77
CA GLN A 157 18.84 18.28 -10.44
C GLN A 157 18.89 18.08 -11.96
N GLY A 158 17.74 17.88 -12.60
CA GLY A 158 17.59 17.83 -14.06
C GLY A 158 17.63 16.43 -14.68
N GLY A 159 17.55 15.36 -13.88
CA GLY A 159 17.37 13.98 -14.33
C GLY A 159 16.13 13.32 -13.71
N TRP A 160 15.64 12.23 -14.30
CA TRP A 160 14.59 11.40 -13.71
C TRP A 160 15.19 10.40 -12.71
N ASP A 161 15.64 10.88 -11.56
CA ASP A 161 16.17 10.01 -10.51
C ASP A 161 15.03 9.43 -9.68
N TYR A 162 14.85 8.11 -9.73
CA TYR A 162 13.89 7.42 -8.89
C TYR A 162 14.31 7.45 -7.42
N ARG A 163 13.33 7.56 -6.53
CA ARG A 163 13.55 7.51 -5.09
C ARG A 163 14.03 6.11 -4.68
N ASN A 164 15.03 6.06 -3.82
CA ASN A 164 15.55 4.82 -3.25
C ASN A 164 14.92 4.57 -1.87
N PHE A 165 14.43 3.36 -1.64
CA PHE A 165 13.83 2.93 -0.39
C PHE A 165 14.59 1.76 0.23
N ALA A 166 14.85 1.84 1.54
CA ALA A 166 15.54 0.76 2.26
C ALA A 166 14.72 -0.53 2.26
N THR A 167 13.38 -0.42 2.38
CA THR A 167 12.48 -1.57 2.36
C THR A 167 11.26 -1.37 1.43
N LEU A 168 10.59 -2.47 1.06
CA LEU A 168 9.27 -2.42 0.42
C LEU A 168 8.24 -1.67 1.26
N THR A 169 8.32 -1.82 2.59
CA THR A 169 7.44 -1.09 3.52
C THR A 169 7.65 0.41 3.40
N ASP A 170 8.89 0.89 3.28
CA ASP A 170 9.18 2.32 3.11
C ASP A 170 8.64 2.85 1.77
N ALA A 171 8.77 2.05 0.70
CA ALA A 171 8.24 2.38 -0.62
C ALA A 171 6.70 2.51 -0.59
N VAL A 172 6.00 1.51 -0.05
CA VAL A 172 4.54 1.51 0.06
C VAL A 172 4.05 2.63 1.00
N THR A 173 4.76 2.88 2.11
CA THR A 173 4.45 3.97 3.04
C THR A 173 4.57 5.33 2.33
N SER A 174 5.64 5.54 1.57
CA SER A 174 5.84 6.78 0.82
C SER A 174 4.80 6.96 -0.29
N TYR A 175 4.47 5.89 -1.02
CA TYR A 175 3.42 5.87 -2.03
C TYR A 175 2.05 6.24 -1.45
N ALA A 176 1.64 5.57 -0.36
CA ALA A 176 0.36 5.84 0.29
C ALA A 176 0.30 7.26 0.85
N HIS A 177 1.40 7.73 1.45
CA HIS A 177 1.53 9.09 1.94
C HIS A 177 1.36 10.12 0.80
N ASN A 178 2.00 9.92 -0.35
CA ASN A 178 1.86 10.79 -1.52
C ASN A 178 0.40 10.89 -2.00
N LEU A 179 -0.32 9.77 -2.11
CA LEU A 179 -1.75 9.78 -2.43
C LEU A 179 -2.59 10.50 -1.37
N ASN A 180 -2.17 10.42 -0.11
CA ASN A 180 -2.85 11.02 1.03
C ASN A 180 -2.53 12.51 1.27
N THR A 181 -1.51 13.08 0.64
CA THR A 181 -1.14 14.49 0.85
C THR A 181 -1.07 15.32 -0.42
N HIS A 182 -0.46 14.81 -1.48
CA HIS A 182 -0.12 15.62 -2.64
C HIS A 182 -1.35 16.21 -3.33
N ARG A 183 -1.24 17.44 -3.84
CA ARG A 183 -2.36 18.22 -4.41
C ARG A 183 -3.04 17.54 -5.60
N ALA A 184 -2.28 16.79 -6.39
CA ALA A 184 -2.79 16.09 -7.58
C ALA A 184 -3.83 15.02 -7.23
N TYR A 185 -3.79 14.46 -6.01
CA TYR A 185 -4.70 13.39 -5.57
C TYR A 185 -5.81 13.91 -4.65
N ARG A 186 -6.12 15.21 -4.70
CA ARG A 186 -7.21 15.78 -3.91
C ARG A 186 -8.56 15.12 -4.22
N GLU A 187 -8.82 14.85 -5.49
CA GLU A 187 -10.07 14.21 -5.94
C GLU A 187 -10.20 12.79 -5.38
N LEU A 188 -9.12 12.00 -5.40
CA LEU A 188 -9.05 10.68 -4.77
C LEU A 188 -9.49 10.74 -3.30
N ARG A 189 -8.91 11.67 -2.53
CA ARG A 189 -9.22 11.82 -1.11
C ARG A 189 -10.65 12.27 -0.86
N GLN A 190 -11.15 13.21 -1.65
CA GLN A 190 -12.53 13.69 -1.55
C GLN A 190 -13.53 12.59 -1.86
N MET A 191 -13.28 11.79 -2.88
CA MET A 191 -14.13 10.66 -3.24
C MET A 191 -14.13 9.59 -2.15
N ARG A 192 -12.96 9.21 -1.64
CA ARG A 192 -12.83 8.28 -0.51
C ARG A 192 -13.57 8.78 0.73
N ALA A 193 -13.46 10.07 1.06
CA ALA A 193 -14.21 10.67 2.17
C ALA A 193 -15.73 10.66 1.93
N SER A 194 -16.18 10.82 0.68
CA SER A 194 -17.59 10.71 0.30
C SER A 194 -18.12 9.28 0.48
N MET A 195 -17.35 8.27 0.04
CA MET A 195 -17.68 6.85 0.25
C MET A 195 -17.84 6.52 1.73
N ARG A 196 -16.91 6.97 2.58
CA ARG A 196 -16.98 6.81 4.04
C ARG A 196 -18.26 7.41 4.65
N ARG A 197 -18.69 8.60 4.20
CA ARG A 197 -19.93 9.24 4.70
C ARG A 197 -21.19 8.45 4.36
N ARG A 198 -21.19 7.75 3.22
CA ARG A 198 -22.31 6.91 2.78
C ARG A 198 -22.36 5.55 3.50
N GLN A 199 -21.43 5.29 4.42
CA GLN A 199 -21.24 4.00 5.12
C GLN A 199 -20.99 2.81 4.16
N GLY A 200 -20.61 3.09 2.91
CA GLY A 200 -20.24 2.08 1.93
C GLY A 200 -18.79 1.65 2.06
N GLU A 201 -18.45 0.56 1.40
CA GLU A 201 -17.07 0.15 1.19
C GLU A 201 -16.35 1.16 0.28
N ILE A 202 -15.02 1.21 0.37
CA ILE A 202 -14.24 2.03 -0.56
C ILE A 202 -14.14 1.25 -1.87
N GLU A 203 -14.81 1.75 -2.91
CA GLU A 203 -14.78 1.13 -4.24
C GLU A 203 -13.49 1.53 -4.98
N ALA A 204 -12.55 0.61 -5.06
CA ALA A 204 -11.24 0.84 -5.65
C ALA A 204 -11.33 1.18 -7.15
N TRP A 205 -12.24 0.54 -7.87
CA TRP A 205 -12.51 0.81 -9.29
C TRP A 205 -12.82 2.28 -9.55
N ASP A 206 -13.65 2.88 -8.70
CA ASP A 206 -14.01 4.28 -8.79
C ASP A 206 -12.83 5.18 -8.44
N LEU A 207 -12.10 4.87 -7.35
CA LEU A 207 -10.90 5.63 -6.97
C LEU A 207 -9.88 5.70 -8.10
N ALA A 208 -9.70 4.62 -8.87
CA ALA A 208 -8.78 4.61 -10.02
C ALA A 208 -9.08 5.74 -11.02
N ALA A 209 -10.36 6.12 -11.23
CA ALA A 209 -10.76 7.19 -12.15
C ALA A 209 -10.11 8.55 -11.85
N THR A 210 -9.74 8.77 -10.58
CA THR A 210 -9.16 10.03 -10.10
C THR A 210 -7.64 10.10 -10.25
N LEU A 211 -6.99 9.01 -10.69
CA LEU A 211 -5.54 8.91 -10.82
C LEU A 211 -4.98 9.49 -12.13
N LYS A 212 -5.74 10.31 -12.85
CA LYS A 212 -5.26 10.96 -14.08
C LYS A 212 -3.96 11.73 -13.87
N GLY A 213 -3.78 12.35 -12.70
CA GLY A 213 -2.57 13.10 -12.36
C GLY A 213 -1.37 12.24 -11.95
N TYR A 214 -1.49 10.90 -11.96
CA TYR A 214 -0.40 9.99 -11.60
C TYR A 214 0.60 9.82 -12.74
N SER A 215 0.14 9.91 -13.99
CA SER A 215 0.95 9.71 -15.19
C SER A 215 0.64 10.77 -16.23
N GLU A 216 1.62 11.14 -17.05
CA GLU A 216 1.44 12.02 -18.21
C GLU A 216 0.43 11.45 -19.24
N ARG A 217 0.24 10.12 -19.23
CA ARG A 217 -0.77 9.40 -20.03
C ARG A 217 -2.21 9.70 -19.61
N GLY A 218 -2.43 10.30 -18.43
CA GLY A 218 -3.75 10.76 -18.01
C GLY A 218 -4.80 9.65 -17.93
N SER A 219 -5.83 9.72 -18.77
CA SER A 219 -6.93 8.75 -18.76
C SER A 219 -6.52 7.36 -19.28
N GLU A 220 -5.55 7.28 -20.19
CA GLU A 220 -5.05 6.00 -20.71
C GLU A 220 -4.35 5.19 -19.59
N TYR A 221 -3.68 5.89 -18.67
CA TYR A 221 -3.12 5.27 -17.47
C TYR A 221 -4.22 4.66 -16.59
N VAL A 222 -5.31 5.41 -16.37
CA VAL A 222 -6.47 4.93 -15.59
C VAL A 222 -7.05 3.66 -16.21
N GLU A 223 -7.21 3.63 -17.53
CA GLU A 223 -7.70 2.44 -18.25
C GLU A 223 -6.76 1.25 -18.08
N THR A 224 -5.45 1.48 -18.13
CA THR A 224 -4.43 0.44 -17.91
C THR A 224 -4.52 -0.12 -16.48
N VAL A 225 -4.56 0.73 -15.46
CA VAL A 225 -4.71 0.32 -14.06
C VAL A 225 -5.99 -0.49 -13.86
N ARG A 226 -7.12 -0.04 -14.41
CA ARG A 226 -8.40 -0.77 -14.33
C ARG A 226 -8.35 -2.12 -15.05
N SER A 227 -7.68 -2.21 -16.19
CA SER A 227 -7.48 -3.51 -16.87
C SER A 227 -6.67 -4.45 -15.99
N ILE A 228 -5.56 -3.98 -15.39
CA ILE A 228 -4.75 -4.79 -14.48
C ILE A 228 -5.57 -5.28 -13.28
N MET A 229 -6.37 -4.40 -12.67
CA MET A 229 -7.27 -4.77 -11.56
C MET A 229 -8.23 -5.89 -11.95
N ARG A 230 -8.92 -5.73 -13.09
CA ARG A 230 -9.91 -6.69 -13.60
C ARG A 230 -9.26 -8.01 -14.01
N ASP A 231 -8.24 -7.96 -14.85
CA ASP A 231 -7.65 -9.13 -15.50
C ASP A 231 -6.94 -10.04 -14.48
N ASN A 232 -6.51 -9.47 -13.34
CA ASN A 232 -5.90 -10.21 -12.24
C ASN A 232 -6.82 -10.35 -11.01
N ARG A 233 -8.09 -9.94 -11.12
CA ARG A 233 -9.11 -9.99 -10.06
C ARG A 233 -8.65 -9.43 -8.72
N LEU A 234 -7.96 -8.29 -8.74
CA LEU A 234 -7.28 -7.77 -7.55
C LEU A 234 -8.25 -7.27 -6.48
N GLU A 235 -9.49 -6.93 -6.84
CA GLU A 235 -10.55 -6.52 -5.91
C GLU A 235 -10.93 -7.62 -4.92
N ASP A 236 -10.70 -8.89 -5.26
CA ASP A 236 -10.86 -10.02 -4.33
C ASP A 236 -9.95 -9.88 -3.08
N PHE A 237 -8.94 -9.00 -3.12
CA PHE A 237 -8.04 -8.73 -2.00
C PHE A 237 -8.40 -7.48 -1.16
N ASP A 238 -9.41 -6.69 -1.53
CA ASP A 238 -9.74 -5.44 -0.80
C ASP A 238 -10.32 -5.71 0.61
N ALA A 239 -10.98 -6.84 0.76
CA ALA A 239 -11.46 -7.34 2.07
C ALA A 239 -10.38 -8.11 2.84
N ALA A 240 -9.21 -8.39 2.26
CA ALA A 240 -8.17 -9.19 2.90
C ALA A 240 -7.57 -8.45 4.13
N ARG A 241 -7.13 -9.22 5.12
CA ARG A 241 -6.51 -8.72 6.36
C ARG A 241 -5.27 -9.54 6.68
N LEU A 242 -4.29 -8.94 7.35
CA LEU A 242 -3.15 -9.68 7.87
C LEU A 242 -3.58 -10.59 9.01
N ASN A 243 -2.91 -11.72 9.16
CA ASN A 243 -3.07 -12.56 10.34
C ASN A 243 -2.63 -11.81 11.61
N HIS A 244 -3.35 -12.06 12.72
CA HIS A 244 -3.05 -11.48 14.03
C HIS A 244 -2.05 -12.33 14.85
N LEU A 245 -1.67 -13.50 14.35
CA LEU A 245 -0.67 -14.35 14.99
C LEU A 245 0.72 -13.73 14.79
N ARG A 246 1.43 -13.44 15.89
CA ARG A 246 2.78 -12.88 15.90
C ARG A 246 3.66 -13.68 14.91
N ALA A 247 4.34 -12.95 14.03
CA ALA A 247 5.16 -13.49 12.95
C ALA A 247 6.00 -14.69 13.43
N ALA A 248 5.87 -15.83 12.75
CA ALA A 248 6.86 -16.90 12.88
C ALA A 248 8.15 -16.39 12.24
N THR A 249 9.10 -15.92 13.05
CA THR A 249 10.45 -15.61 12.60
C THR A 249 11.08 -16.88 12.07
N ILE A 250 11.24 -16.99 10.75
CA ILE A 250 12.04 -18.06 10.14
C ILE A 250 13.51 -17.73 10.41
N VAL A 251 14.04 -18.23 11.52
CA VAL A 251 15.48 -18.32 11.75
C VAL A 251 15.96 -19.53 10.96
N ALA A 252 16.62 -19.29 9.83
CA ALA A 252 17.39 -20.34 9.18
C ALA A 252 18.60 -20.62 10.08
N GLN A 253 18.67 -21.81 10.67
CA GLN A 253 19.92 -22.31 11.24
C GLN A 253 20.85 -22.64 10.07
N ALA A 254 22.05 -22.07 10.12
CA ALA A 254 23.15 -22.51 9.27
C ALA A 254 23.82 -23.69 9.98
N ASP A 255 23.83 -24.84 9.32
CA ASP A 255 24.86 -25.87 9.51
C ASP A 255 25.89 -25.71 8.39
#